data_AF-A0A2S7PXV2-F1
#
_entry.id   AF-A0A2S7PXV2-F1
#
_cell.length_a   1.000
_cell.length_b   1.000
_cell.length_c   1.000
_cell.angle_alpha   90.00
_cell.angle_beta   90.00
_cell.angle_gamma   90.00
#
_symmetry.space_group_name_H-M   'P 1'
#
loop_
_entity.id
_entity.type
_entity.pdbx_description
1 polymer ?
#
loop_
_entity_poly.entity_id
_entity_poly.type
_entity_poly.pdbx_seq_one_letter_code
_entity_poly.pdbx_strand_id
1 'polypeptide(L)'
;MTNHERVTESKKVWTTLITNTAYLSGLLTLDYSLKKHNSKYPLVALYTDTFPPEGHAALEARGIPKQRIEYLLPKVGKDYSNDPRFYDCWSKLAPFSLVEYERVVQLDSDMMALQNMDELMEMELDAPEVGGKGKRVFAAGHACVCNPLKKKHYPADW
;
A
#
# COMPACT_ATOMS: atom_id res chain seq x y z
N MET A 1 0.44 21.28 -7.44
CA MET A 1 -0.03 19.90 -7.29
C MET A 1 0.13 19.25 -8.65
N THR A 2 1.00 18.26 -8.77
CA THR A 2 1.05 17.43 -9.98
C THR A 2 -0.30 16.71 -10.08
N ASN A 3 -1.05 16.97 -11.15
CA ASN A 3 -2.24 16.17 -11.45
C ASN A 3 -1.76 14.79 -11.88
N HIS A 4 -1.81 13.83 -10.97
CA HIS A 4 -1.60 12.43 -11.32
C HIS A 4 -2.85 11.94 -12.06
N GLU A 5 -2.69 11.48 -13.29
CA GLU A 5 -3.77 10.79 -13.99
C GLU A 5 -3.95 9.40 -13.38
N ARG A 6 -5.21 9.01 -13.15
CA ARG A 6 -5.53 7.65 -12.69
C ARG A 6 -5.05 6.64 -13.73
N VAL A 7 -4.50 5.52 -13.24
CA VAL A 7 -4.08 4.40 -14.09
C VAL A 7 -5.19 3.35 -14.29
N THR A 8 -6.40 3.66 -13.80
CA THR A 8 -7.60 2.82 -13.91
C THR A 8 -8.84 3.70 -14.05
N GLU A 9 -9.89 3.17 -14.67
CA GLU A 9 -11.21 3.83 -14.74
C GLU A 9 -11.91 3.92 -13.37
N SER A 10 -11.56 3.04 -12.42
CA SER A 10 -12.13 3.05 -11.09
C SER A 10 -11.62 4.23 -10.27
N LYS A 11 -12.53 4.91 -9.58
CA LYS A 11 -12.21 5.94 -8.59
C LYS A 11 -11.91 5.38 -7.20
N LYS A 12 -12.16 4.09 -6.97
CA LYS A 12 -11.85 3.37 -5.73
C LYS A 12 -10.87 2.24 -6.03
N VAL A 13 -9.75 2.19 -5.32
CA VAL A 13 -8.64 1.28 -5.66
C VAL A 13 -8.04 0.64 -4.42
N TRP A 14 -7.64 -0.62 -4.58
CA TRP A 14 -6.64 -1.20 -3.70
C TRP A 14 -5.28 -0.70 -4.15
N THR A 15 -4.41 -0.35 -3.22
CA THR A 15 -3.02 0.00 -3.55
C THR A 15 -2.06 -0.90 -2.80
N THR A 16 -0.94 -1.21 -3.42
CA THR A 16 0.17 -1.90 -2.76
C THR A 16 1.50 -1.30 -3.19
N LEU A 17 2.46 -1.21 -2.27
CA LEU A 17 3.77 -0.63 -2.55
C LEU A 17 4.75 -1.73 -2.96
N ILE A 18 5.47 -1.51 -4.06
CA ILE A 18 6.54 -2.39 -4.52
C ILE A 18 7.78 -1.57 -4.92
N THR A 19 8.86 -1.75 -4.16
CA THR A 19 10.14 -1.01 -4.36
C THR A 19 11.25 -1.90 -4.91
N ASN A 20 11.09 -3.22 -4.87
CA ASN A 20 12.04 -4.22 -5.36
C ASN A 20 11.34 -5.55 -5.71
N THR A 21 12.06 -6.46 -6.34
CA THR A 21 11.54 -7.75 -6.82
C THR A 21 11.34 -8.80 -5.74
N ALA A 22 11.91 -8.64 -4.53
CA ALA A 22 11.73 -9.59 -3.44
C ALA A 22 10.27 -9.68 -2.96
N TYR A 23 9.50 -8.59 -3.13
CA TYR A 23 8.07 -8.53 -2.81
C TYR A 23 7.15 -8.89 -3.98
N LEU A 24 7.71 -9.19 -5.17
CA LEU A 24 6.91 -9.43 -6.38
C LEU A 24 6.00 -10.65 -6.24
N SER A 25 6.50 -11.75 -5.66
CA SER A 25 5.70 -12.95 -5.42
C SER A 25 4.51 -12.68 -4.50
N GLY A 26 4.72 -11.86 -3.46
CA GLY A 26 3.66 -11.40 -2.56
C GLY A 26 2.62 -10.57 -3.30
N LEU A 27 3.04 -9.56 -4.05
CA LEU A 27 2.12 -8.71 -4.83
C LEU A 27 1.28 -9.52 -5.81
N LEU A 28 1.91 -10.44 -6.55
CA LEU A 28 1.21 -11.32 -7.49
C LEU A 28 0.21 -12.25 -6.78
N THR A 29 0.55 -12.68 -5.57
CA THR A 29 -0.35 -13.47 -4.71
C THR A 29 -1.54 -12.63 -4.24
N LEU A 30 -1.29 -11.38 -3.83
CA LEU A 30 -2.32 -10.44 -3.42
C LEU A 30 -3.30 -10.16 -4.57
N ASP A 31 -2.80 -9.78 -5.75
CA ASP A 31 -3.61 -9.56 -6.96
C ASP A 31 -4.49 -10.77 -7.29
N TYR A 32 -3.88 -11.95 -7.32
CA TYR A 32 -4.61 -13.19 -7.56
C TYR A 32 -5.71 -13.42 -6.51
N SER A 33 -5.39 -13.21 -5.22
CA SER A 33 -6.33 -13.47 -4.13
C SER A 33 -7.54 -12.52 -4.16
N LEU A 34 -7.34 -11.23 -4.45
CA LEU A 34 -8.42 -10.25 -4.63
C LEU A 34 -9.35 -10.65 -5.79
N LYS A 35 -8.77 -11.01 -6.95
CA LYS A 35 -9.52 -11.47 -8.13
C LYS A 35 -10.27 -12.77 -7.85
N LYS A 36 -9.63 -13.73 -7.19
CA LYS A 36 -10.25 -15.01 -6.77
C LYS A 36 -11.48 -14.79 -5.88
N HIS A 37 -11.45 -13.77 -5.04
CA HIS A 37 -12.57 -13.40 -4.18
C HIS A 37 -13.50 -12.35 -4.81
N ASN A 38 -13.44 -12.18 -6.13
CA ASN A 38 -14.34 -11.33 -6.92
C ASN A 38 -14.40 -9.87 -6.43
N SER A 39 -13.26 -9.30 -6.03
CA SER A 39 -13.22 -7.86 -5.75
C SER A 39 -13.60 -7.07 -7.01
N LYS A 40 -14.45 -6.07 -6.84
CA LYS A 40 -14.90 -5.18 -7.93
C LYS A 40 -13.87 -4.10 -8.26
N TYR A 41 -12.88 -3.91 -7.38
CA TYR A 41 -11.94 -2.81 -7.43
C TYR A 41 -10.55 -3.30 -7.87
N PRO A 42 -9.85 -2.56 -8.75
CA PRO A 42 -8.54 -2.98 -9.21
C PRO A 42 -7.47 -2.78 -8.13
N LEU A 43 -6.42 -3.62 -8.17
CA LEU A 43 -5.19 -3.43 -7.42
C LEU A 43 -4.19 -2.62 -8.25
N VAL A 44 -3.77 -1.48 -7.72
CA VAL A 44 -2.73 -0.62 -8.29
C VAL A 44 -1.41 -0.84 -7.57
N ALA A 45 -0.38 -1.20 -8.32
CA ALA A 45 0.99 -1.31 -7.84
C ALA A 45 1.66 0.08 -7.82
N LEU A 46 1.87 0.63 -6.63
CA LEU A 46 2.65 1.85 -6.43
C LEU A 46 4.13 1.50 -6.48
N TYR A 47 4.89 2.17 -7.33
CA TYR A 47 6.33 1.92 -7.49
C TYR A 47 7.15 3.20 -7.42
N THR A 48 8.40 3.05 -7.04
CA THR A 48 9.43 4.09 -7.06
C THR A 48 10.39 3.85 -8.21
N ASP A 49 11.22 4.84 -8.56
CA ASP A 49 12.20 4.73 -9.66
C ASP A 49 13.26 3.63 -9.45
N THR A 50 13.31 3.04 -8.25
CA THR A 50 14.17 1.89 -7.91
C THR A 50 13.60 0.54 -8.33
N PHE A 51 12.32 0.46 -8.70
CA PHE A 51 11.69 -0.79 -9.08
C PHE A 51 12.22 -1.25 -10.45
N PRO A 52 12.79 -2.46 -10.57
CA PRO A 52 13.60 -2.79 -11.73
C PRO A 52 12.74 -3.21 -12.95
N PRO A 53 13.29 -3.15 -14.17
CA PRO A 53 12.55 -3.42 -15.41
C PRO A 53 11.86 -4.79 -15.46
N GLU A 54 12.49 -5.83 -14.91
CA GLU A 54 11.90 -7.17 -14.84
C GLU A 54 10.65 -7.21 -13.94
N GLY A 55 10.62 -6.40 -12.89
CA GLY A 55 9.45 -6.22 -12.05
C GLY A 55 8.32 -5.54 -12.83
N HIS A 56 8.66 -4.49 -13.59
CA HIS A 56 7.71 -3.82 -14.48
C HIS A 56 7.11 -4.77 -15.54
N ALA A 57 7.94 -5.59 -16.17
CA ALA A 57 7.50 -6.57 -17.17
C ALA A 57 6.55 -7.62 -16.55
N ALA A 58 6.80 -8.04 -15.32
CA ALA A 58 5.92 -8.98 -14.62
C ALA A 58 4.53 -8.40 -14.31
N LEU A 59 4.45 -7.12 -13.93
CA LEU A 59 3.18 -6.43 -13.72
C LEU A 59 2.38 -6.30 -15.02
N GLU A 60 3.05 -5.92 -16.11
CA GLU A 60 2.45 -5.78 -17.45
C GLU A 60 1.92 -7.12 -17.96
N ALA A 61 2.70 -8.20 -17.84
CA ALA A 61 2.29 -9.54 -18.24
C ALA A 61 1.05 -10.06 -17.49
N ARG A 62 0.74 -9.49 -16.32
CA ARG A 62 -0.44 -9.82 -15.50
C ARG A 62 -1.56 -8.79 -15.60
N GLY A 63 -1.37 -7.74 -16.40
CA GLY A 63 -2.32 -6.64 -16.53
C GLY A 63 -2.59 -5.92 -15.21
N ILE A 64 -1.59 -5.83 -14.33
CA ILE A 64 -1.70 -5.11 -13.06
C ILE A 64 -1.38 -3.63 -13.32
N PRO A 65 -2.33 -2.70 -13.12
CA PRO A 65 -2.06 -1.27 -13.23
C PRO A 65 -0.94 -0.85 -12.29
N LYS A 66 -0.04 0.02 -12.75
CA LYS A 66 1.10 0.49 -11.98
C LYS A 66 1.19 2.00 -12.03
N GLN A 67 1.47 2.63 -10.89
CA GLN A 67 1.55 4.07 -10.77
C GLN A 67 2.84 4.48 -10.07
N ARG A 68 3.58 5.40 -10.70
CA ARG A 68 4.80 5.96 -10.12
C ARG A 68 4.43 6.85 -8.94
N ILE A 69 5.16 6.70 -7.83
CA ILE A 69 5.12 7.61 -6.69
C ILE A 69 6.52 8.16 -6.41
N GLU A 70 6.58 9.32 -5.75
CA GLU A 70 7.85 9.84 -5.25
C GLU A 70 8.34 8.99 -4.08
N TYR A 71 9.65 8.74 -4.05
CA TYR A 71 10.28 8.09 -2.91
C TYR A 71 10.31 9.07 -1.73
N LEU A 72 9.67 8.68 -0.62
CA LEU A 72 9.58 9.51 0.57
C LEU A 72 10.67 9.11 1.57
N LEU A 73 11.37 10.12 2.10
CA LEU A 73 12.31 9.98 3.20
C LEU A 73 12.08 11.09 4.24
N PRO A 74 12.27 10.80 5.54
CA PRO A 74 12.19 11.82 6.56
C PRO A 74 13.39 12.77 6.42
N LYS A 75 13.15 14.06 6.65
CA LYS A 75 14.23 15.07 6.65
C LYS A 75 15.26 14.82 7.75
N VAL A 76 14.81 14.28 8.88
CA VAL A 76 15.68 13.84 9.96
C VAL A 76 16.03 12.38 9.70
N GLY A 77 17.31 12.11 9.41
CA GLY A 77 17.79 10.76 9.20
C GLY A 77 17.51 9.88 10.43
N LYS A 78 17.02 8.67 10.20
CA LYS A 78 16.86 7.65 11.24
C LYS A 78 17.66 6.42 10.83
N ASP A 79 18.39 5.87 11.79
CA ASP A 79 19.17 4.65 11.57
C ASP A 79 18.24 3.44 11.62
N TYR A 80 18.20 2.69 10.51
CA TYR A 80 17.47 1.43 10.37
C TYR A 80 18.44 0.28 10.06
N SER A 81 19.72 0.40 10.41
CA SER A 81 20.74 -0.63 10.19
C SER A 81 20.35 -2.02 10.71
N ASN A 82 19.61 -2.09 11.83
CA ASN A 82 19.10 -3.34 12.40
C ASN A 82 17.97 -4.00 11.58
N ASP A 83 17.22 -3.23 10.79
CA ASP A 83 16.19 -3.74 9.88
C ASP A 83 16.14 -2.85 8.60
N PRO A 84 17.09 -3.02 7.66
CA PRO A 84 17.20 -2.15 6.48
C PRO A 84 15.95 -2.14 5.60
N ARG A 85 15.10 -3.16 5.71
CA ARG A 85 13.79 -3.20 5.04
C ARG A 85 12.85 -2.04 5.42
N PHE A 86 13.14 -1.31 6.50
CA PHE A 86 12.33 -0.17 6.93
C PHE A 86 12.76 1.18 6.35
N TYR A 87 13.84 1.25 5.57
CA TYR A 87 14.20 2.48 4.86
C TYR A 87 13.10 2.94 3.89
N ASP A 88 12.45 1.98 3.21
CA ASP A 88 11.38 2.25 2.25
C ASP A 88 10.02 2.56 2.91
N CYS A 89 9.89 2.39 4.24
CA CYS A 89 8.59 2.47 4.93
C CYS A 89 7.91 3.83 4.81
N TRP A 90 8.68 4.91 4.66
CA TRP A 90 8.12 6.24 4.52
C TRP A 90 7.32 6.40 3.23
N SER A 91 7.71 5.69 2.16
CA SER A 91 6.96 5.67 0.91
C SER A 91 5.59 4.99 1.06
N LYS A 92 5.33 4.25 2.15
CA LYS A 92 3.98 3.75 2.48
C LYS A 92 2.98 4.85 2.82
N LEU A 93 3.43 6.10 3.02
CA LEU A 93 2.55 7.27 3.18
C LEU A 93 2.11 7.86 1.85
N ALA A 94 2.68 7.43 0.72
CA ALA A 94 2.30 7.92 -0.61
C ALA A 94 0.79 7.80 -0.93
N PRO A 95 0.02 6.80 -0.45
CA PRO A 95 -1.43 6.76 -0.64
C PRO A 95 -2.19 8.03 -0.23
N PHE A 96 -1.71 8.77 0.77
CA PHE A 96 -2.32 10.05 1.18
C PHE A 96 -2.18 11.16 0.13
N SER A 97 -1.29 11.00 -0.86
CA SER A 97 -1.09 11.95 -1.95
C SER A 97 -1.91 11.64 -3.21
N LEU A 98 -2.60 10.50 -3.25
CA LEU A 98 -3.33 10.01 -4.42
C LEU A 98 -4.73 10.63 -4.51
N VAL A 99 -4.77 11.95 -4.69
CA VAL A 99 -5.99 12.78 -4.68
C VAL A 99 -6.88 12.59 -5.91
N GLU A 100 -6.40 11.88 -6.92
CA GLU A 100 -7.15 11.53 -8.13
C GLU A 100 -8.16 10.38 -7.92
N TYR A 101 -8.07 9.68 -6.79
CA TYR A 101 -9.00 8.63 -6.35
C TYR A 101 -9.90 9.15 -5.24
N GLU A 102 -11.16 8.71 -5.23
CA GLU A 102 -12.11 9.01 -4.15
C GLU A 102 -11.87 8.13 -2.92
N ARG A 103 -11.32 6.92 -3.12
CA ARG A 103 -10.99 6.00 -2.04
C ARG A 103 -9.77 5.15 -2.38
N VAL A 104 -8.85 5.08 -1.43
CA VAL A 104 -7.67 4.24 -1.50
C VAL A 104 -7.63 3.35 -0.26
N VAL A 105 -7.49 2.03 -0.47
CA VAL A 105 -7.19 1.10 0.62
C VAL A 105 -5.83 0.48 0.37
N GLN A 106 -4.87 0.85 1.21
CA GLN A 106 -3.49 0.38 1.12
C GLN A 106 -3.37 -1.00 1.78
N LEU A 107 -2.80 -1.95 1.04
CA LEU A 107 -2.47 -3.30 1.49
C LEU A 107 -0.96 -3.52 1.35
N ASP A 108 -0.35 -4.15 2.33
CA ASP A 108 1.05 -4.56 2.21
C ASP A 108 1.18 -5.67 1.15
N SER A 109 2.29 -5.64 0.41
CA SER A 109 2.52 -6.57 -0.70
C SER A 109 2.77 -8.00 -0.24
N ASP A 110 2.96 -8.24 1.05
CA ASP A 110 3.06 -9.57 1.67
C ASP A 110 1.75 -10.06 2.32
N MET A 111 0.61 -9.44 1.97
CA MET A 111 -0.73 -9.90 2.36
C MET A 111 -1.37 -10.85 1.34
N MET A 112 -2.37 -11.62 1.80
CA MET A 112 -3.24 -12.45 0.94
C MET A 112 -4.69 -12.29 1.42
N ALA A 113 -5.60 -11.99 0.50
CA ALA A 113 -7.03 -11.97 0.80
C ALA A 113 -7.57 -13.40 0.89
N LEU A 114 -8.29 -13.71 1.98
CA LEU A 114 -8.92 -15.03 2.20
C LEU A 114 -10.44 -15.02 1.95
N GLN A 115 -11.01 -13.83 1.80
CA GLN A 115 -12.41 -13.58 1.46
C GLN A 115 -12.52 -12.21 0.79
N ASN A 116 -13.68 -11.92 0.20
CA ASN A 116 -13.96 -10.59 -0.32
C ASN A 116 -13.99 -9.60 0.85
N MET A 117 -13.42 -8.41 0.63
CA MET A 117 -13.36 -7.34 1.65
C MET A 117 -13.76 -5.98 1.05
N ASP A 118 -14.57 -5.98 -0.01
CA ASP A 118 -15.00 -4.76 -0.69
C ASP A 118 -15.82 -3.82 0.22
N GLU A 119 -16.32 -4.28 1.37
CA GLU A 119 -16.93 -3.43 2.38
C GLU A 119 -16.00 -2.32 2.88
N LEU A 120 -14.68 -2.51 2.82
CA LEU A 120 -13.70 -1.46 3.14
C LEU A 120 -13.78 -0.26 2.17
N MET A 121 -14.26 -0.50 0.94
CA MET A 121 -14.48 0.54 -0.06
C MET A 121 -15.80 1.29 0.13
N GLU A 122 -16.68 0.85 1.02
CA GLU A 122 -17.96 1.48 1.33
C GLU A 122 -18.07 1.95 2.79
N MET A 123 -17.08 1.63 3.62
CA MET A 123 -17.01 2.09 5.00
C MET A 123 -17.19 3.62 5.09
N GLU A 124 -18.01 4.05 6.03
CA GLU A 124 -18.27 5.46 6.27
C GLU A 124 -17.06 6.11 6.95
N LEU A 125 -16.49 7.10 6.28
CA LEU A 125 -15.48 8.00 6.81
C LEU A 125 -16.05 9.41 6.82
N ASP A 126 -15.51 10.27 7.67
CA ASP A 126 -15.97 11.65 7.71
C ASP A 126 -15.64 12.37 6.41
N ALA A 127 -16.61 13.14 5.94
CA ALA A 127 -16.55 13.75 4.62
C ALA A 127 -15.45 14.84 4.54
N PRO A 128 -14.87 15.10 3.35
CA PRO A 128 -13.79 16.08 3.18
C PRO A 128 -14.14 17.48 3.71
N GLU A 129 -15.42 17.85 3.72
CA GLU A 129 -15.94 19.15 4.19
C GLU A 129 -15.67 19.38 5.69
N VAL A 130 -15.49 18.31 6.47
CA VAL A 130 -15.13 18.38 7.90
C VAL A 130 -13.65 18.76 8.07
N GLY A 131 -12.86 18.81 7.00
CA GLY A 131 -11.49 19.32 7.00
C GLY A 131 -10.56 18.56 7.94
N GLY A 132 -10.75 17.25 8.08
CA GLY A 132 -9.96 16.40 8.97
C GLY A 132 -10.22 16.60 10.48
N LYS A 133 -11.26 17.36 10.86
CA LYS A 133 -11.64 17.60 12.28
C LYS A 133 -12.65 16.58 12.81
N GLY A 134 -12.99 15.59 12.00
CA GLY A 134 -13.91 14.52 12.34
C GLY A 134 -13.29 13.47 13.27
N LYS A 135 -14.08 12.45 13.61
CA LYS A 135 -13.67 11.28 14.42
C LYS A 135 -13.28 10.07 13.57
N ARG A 136 -13.58 10.07 12.26
CA ARG A 136 -13.40 8.96 11.30
C ARG A 136 -12.66 9.45 10.06
N VAL A 137 -11.51 10.11 10.25
CA VAL A 137 -10.73 10.72 9.16
C VAL A 137 -10.08 9.66 8.26
N PHE A 138 -9.62 8.56 8.84
CA PHE A 138 -9.14 7.38 8.11
C PHE A 138 -9.37 6.13 8.97
N ALA A 139 -9.42 4.96 8.33
CA ALA A 139 -9.46 3.67 9.00
C ALA A 139 -8.09 2.99 8.95
N ALA A 140 -7.75 2.23 9.98
CA ALA A 140 -6.53 1.46 10.04
C ALA A 140 -6.78 0.10 10.70
N GLY A 141 -6.12 -0.94 10.19
CA GLY A 141 -6.06 -2.24 10.86
C GLY A 141 -5.06 -2.23 12.03
N HIS A 142 -5.27 -3.10 13.01
CA HIS A 142 -4.29 -3.32 14.06
C HIS A 142 -3.02 -3.99 13.49
N ALA A 143 -1.85 -3.52 13.90
CA ALA A 143 -0.59 -4.21 13.63
C ALA A 143 -0.44 -5.44 14.56
N CYS A 144 0.24 -6.50 14.11
CA CYS A 144 0.72 -7.53 15.04
C CYS A 144 1.82 -6.92 15.91
N VAL A 145 1.54 -6.73 17.18
CA VAL A 145 2.49 -6.25 18.19
C VAL A 145 3.20 -7.42 18.87
N CYS A 146 3.59 -8.42 18.08
CA CYS A 146 4.13 -9.69 18.56
C CYS A 146 5.64 -9.80 18.29
N ASN A 147 6.43 -10.24 19.28
CA ASN A 147 7.86 -10.56 19.12
C ASN A 147 8.15 -12.06 19.36
N PRO A 148 7.55 -12.97 18.57
CA PRO A 148 7.71 -14.42 18.78
C PRO A 148 9.16 -14.89 18.64
N LEU A 149 9.99 -14.13 17.92
CA LEU A 149 11.41 -14.41 17.70
C LEU A 149 12.33 -13.76 18.74
N LYS A 150 11.79 -13.05 19.74
CA LYS A 150 12.54 -12.39 20.83
C LYS A 150 13.69 -11.52 20.32
N LYS A 151 13.46 -10.74 19.26
CA LYS A 151 14.44 -9.80 18.71
C LYS A 151 14.77 -8.73 19.77
N LYS A 152 16.06 -8.55 20.07
CA LYS A 152 16.56 -7.68 21.15
C LYS A 152 16.24 -6.19 20.95
N HIS A 153 16.12 -5.75 19.70
CA HIS A 153 15.86 -4.36 19.34
C HIS A 153 14.36 -4.03 19.19
N TYR A 154 13.47 -5.01 19.40
CA TYR A 154 12.03 -4.77 19.49
C TYR A 154 11.65 -4.42 20.94
N PRO A 155 10.52 -3.74 21.18
CA PRO A 155 10.03 -3.47 22.53
C PRO A 155 9.89 -4.75 23.37
N ALA A 156 10.15 -4.64 24.67
CA ALA A 156 10.16 -5.78 25.59
C ALA A 156 8.75 -6.31 25.90
N ASP A 157 7.72 -5.49 25.66
CA ASP A 157 6.31 -5.79 25.85
C ASP A 157 5.61 -6.28 24.57
N TRP A 158 6.36 -6.49 23.48
CA TRP A 158 5.89 -7.14 22.25
C TRP A 158 6.12 -8.66 22.31
#